data_AF-A0A1X7AH14-F1
#
_entry.id   AF-A0A1X7AH14-F1
#
_cell.length_a   1.000
_cell.length_b   1.000
_cell.length_c   1.000
_cell.angle_alpha   90.00
_cell.angle_beta   90.00
_cell.angle_gamma   90.00
#
_symmetry.space_group_name_H-M   'P 1'
#
loop_
_entity.id
_entity.type
_entity.pdbx_description
1 polymer ?
#
loop_
_entity_poly.entity_id
_entity_poly.type
_entity_poly.pdbx_seq_one_letter_code
_entity_poly.pdbx_strand_id
1 'polypeptide(L)'
;MTDTKPTRTTEAEKREIIRLRIEGHSLRAIASRTGRTTTTVSNVLKAYPVDIASLTTEALREAQESFKRTLDPEWLAAVAARQTIRLLQQTDELHQRVAMAMVETDPERFVALARGTTALSTALSNMARTYQAVLPMKQTEDDSEALPELVVKIMSDDDVRALRAQQKAEQELAA
;
A
#
# COMPACT_ATOMS: atom_id res chain seq x y z
N MET A 1 -22.15 34.18 9.36
CA MET A 1 -20.93 33.71 8.68
C MET A 1 -20.05 34.94 8.48
N THR A 2 -19.05 35.13 9.33
CA THR A 2 -18.18 36.31 9.26
C THR A 2 -17.20 36.14 8.10
N ASP A 3 -17.38 36.98 7.10
CA ASP A 3 -16.52 37.09 5.93
C ASP A 3 -15.20 37.78 6.34
N THR A 4 -14.29 36.99 6.90
CA THR A 4 -12.95 37.45 7.28
C THR A 4 -12.12 37.56 6.00
N LYS A 5 -11.87 38.79 5.53
CA LYS A 5 -10.94 39.09 4.43
C LYS A 5 -9.67 38.23 4.56
N PRO A 6 -9.12 37.67 3.47
CA PRO A 6 -7.89 36.88 3.55
C PRO A 6 -6.74 37.78 4.00
N THR A 7 -6.37 37.65 5.27
CA THR A 7 -5.21 38.32 5.87
C THR A 7 -3.97 37.92 5.07
N ARG A 8 -3.24 38.92 4.56
CA ARG A 8 -1.98 38.76 3.82
C ARG A 8 -1.09 37.74 4.53
N THR A 9 -0.61 36.72 3.81
CA THR A 9 0.26 35.68 4.37
C THR A 9 1.52 36.32 4.92
N THR A 10 1.78 36.11 6.21
CA THR A 10 2.93 36.66 6.93
C THR A 10 4.23 35.97 6.50
N GLU A 11 5.38 36.61 6.74
CA GLU A 11 6.69 36.00 6.45
C GLU A 11 6.97 34.74 7.27
N ALA A 12 6.40 34.63 8.48
CA ALA A 12 6.47 33.41 9.27
C ALA A 12 5.69 32.27 8.60
N GLU A 13 4.47 32.54 8.14
CA GLU A 13 3.65 31.54 7.43
C GLU A 13 4.24 31.16 6.07
N LYS A 14 4.86 32.09 5.34
CA LYS A 14 5.57 31.77 4.10
C LYS A 14 6.74 30.81 4.36
N ARG A 15 7.54 31.08 5.41
CA ARG A 15 8.62 30.18 5.83
C ARG A 15 8.09 28.80 6.23
N GLU A 16 6.98 28.74 6.96
CA GLU A 16 6.31 27.49 7.30
C GLU A 16 5.84 26.72 6.06
N ILE A 17 5.20 27.40 5.10
CA ILE A 17 4.75 26.80 3.83
C ILE A 17 5.95 26.21 3.05
N ILE A 18 7.05 26.95 2.97
CA ILE A 18 8.27 26.49 2.30
C ILE A 18 8.88 25.29 3.03
N ARG A 19 8.97 25.33 4.36
CA ARG A 19 9.47 24.21 5.18
C ARG A 19 8.64 22.95 4.97
N LEU A 20 7.31 23.07 5.04
CA LEU A 20 6.39 21.95 4.80
C LEU A 20 6.52 21.41 3.37
N ARG A 21 6.82 22.27 2.40
CA ARG A 21 7.05 21.83 1.02
C ARG A 21 8.36 21.06 0.87
N ILE A 22 9.42 21.49 1.55
CA ILE A 22 10.71 20.81 1.65
C ILE A 22 10.55 19.44 2.33
N GLU A 23 9.72 19.35 3.37
CA GLU A 23 9.36 18.09 4.04
C GLU A 23 8.51 17.14 3.16
N GLY A 24 8.18 17.53 1.92
CA GLY A 24 7.46 16.69 0.96
C GLY A 24 5.93 16.73 1.09
N HIS A 25 5.36 17.64 1.89
CA HIS A 25 3.91 17.74 2.01
C HIS A 25 3.24 18.20 0.69
N SER A 26 2.06 17.64 0.42
CA SER A 26 1.21 18.06 -0.71
C SER A 26 0.59 19.43 -0.45
N LEU A 27 0.23 20.17 -1.50
CA LEU A 27 -0.41 21.49 -1.39
C LEU A 27 -1.66 21.47 -0.49
N ARG A 28 -2.44 20.37 -0.56
CA ARG A 28 -3.63 20.18 0.27
C ARG A 28 -3.29 19.95 1.73
N ALA A 29 -2.25 19.16 2.02
CA ALA A 29 -1.79 18.96 3.39
C ALA A 29 -1.24 20.26 4.01
N ILE A 30 -0.47 21.03 3.24
CA ILE A 30 0.03 22.34 3.67
C ILE A 30 -1.14 23.30 3.94
N ALA A 31 -2.13 23.35 3.04
CA ALA A 31 -3.33 24.16 3.20
C ALA A 31 -4.09 23.82 4.49
N SER A 32 -4.33 22.53 4.75
CA SER A 32 -4.97 22.07 5.99
C SER A 32 -4.16 22.43 7.24
N ARG A 33 -2.84 22.29 7.20
CA ARG A 33 -1.95 22.51 8.37
C ARG A 33 -1.73 23.99 8.68
N THR A 34 -1.73 24.85 7.66
CA THR A 34 -1.53 26.30 7.78
C THR A 34 -2.83 27.08 7.88
N GLY A 35 -3.99 26.43 7.72
CA GLY A 35 -5.30 27.09 7.65
C GLY A 35 -5.47 27.99 6.42
N ARG A 36 -4.65 27.81 5.38
CA ARG A 36 -4.67 28.63 4.15
C ARG A 36 -5.30 27.87 2.99
N THR A 37 -5.78 28.61 1.99
CA THR A 37 -6.31 27.98 0.78
C THR A 37 -5.18 27.37 -0.06
N THR A 38 -5.49 26.34 -0.83
CA THR A 38 -4.54 25.72 -1.77
C THR A 38 -3.99 26.73 -2.79
N THR A 39 -4.81 27.68 -3.23
CA THR A 39 -4.40 28.79 -4.11
C THR A 39 -3.36 29.68 -3.43
N THR A 40 -3.57 30.05 -2.16
CA THR A 40 -2.59 30.84 -1.40
C THR A 40 -1.25 30.10 -1.27
N VAL A 41 -1.29 28.81 -0.92
CA VAL A 41 -0.09 27.98 -0.82
C VAL A 41 0.62 27.90 -2.18
N SER A 42 -0.11 27.69 -3.27
CA SER A 42 0.46 27.64 -4.62
C SER A 42 1.12 28.95 -5.01
N ASN A 43 0.50 30.10 -4.71
CA ASN A 43 1.05 31.41 -5.02
C ASN A 43 2.34 31.69 -4.24
N VAL A 44 2.41 31.29 -2.96
CA VAL A 44 3.64 31.39 -2.16
C VAL A 44 4.76 30.54 -2.79
N LEU A 45 4.47 29.28 -3.13
CA LEU A 45 5.48 28.38 -3.70
C LEU A 45 5.90 28.74 -5.13
N LYS A 46 5.08 29.48 -5.88
CA LYS A 46 5.49 30.09 -7.16
C LYS A 46 6.47 31.23 -6.97
N ALA A 47 6.28 32.04 -5.92
CA ALA A 47 7.18 33.15 -5.58
C ALA A 47 8.50 32.67 -4.94
N TYR A 48 8.47 31.51 -4.27
CA TYR A 48 9.62 30.87 -3.65
C TYR A 48 9.70 29.41 -4.12
N PRO A 49 10.19 29.18 -5.36
CA PRO A 49 10.28 27.84 -5.91
C PRO A 49 11.22 26.99 -5.06
N VAL A 50 10.68 25.87 -4.58
CA VAL A 50 11.46 24.82 -3.92
C VAL A 50 11.74 23.77 -4.99
N ASP A 51 13.01 23.50 -5.26
CA ASP A 51 13.38 22.38 -6.11
C ASP A 51 13.17 21.08 -5.34
N ILE A 52 12.08 20.39 -5.67
CA ILE A 52 11.69 19.13 -5.04
C ILE A 52 12.64 18.01 -5.49
N ALA A 53 13.28 18.14 -6.66
CA ALA A 53 14.26 17.18 -7.14
C ALA A 53 15.61 17.32 -6.43
N SER A 54 15.90 18.50 -5.85
CA SER A 54 17.10 18.72 -5.03
C SER A 54 16.90 18.39 -3.55
N LEU A 55 15.70 17.97 -3.14
CA LEU A 55 15.49 17.42 -1.80
C LEU A 55 16.25 16.10 -1.74
N THR A 56 17.41 16.13 -1.09
CA THR A 56 18.20 14.94 -0.85
C THR A 56 17.31 13.85 -0.29
N THR A 57 17.49 12.63 -0.77
CA THR A 57 16.84 11.42 -0.24
C THR A 57 16.89 11.38 1.28
N GLU A 58 17.96 11.91 1.88
CA GLU A 58 18.16 12.12 3.31
C GLU A 58 17.10 13.02 3.97
N ALA A 59 16.85 14.23 3.45
CA ALA A 59 15.89 15.17 4.07
C ALA A 59 14.46 14.65 3.97
N LEU A 60 14.13 13.99 2.85
CA LEU A 60 12.84 13.32 2.68
C LEU A 60 12.72 12.11 3.63
N ARG A 61 13.77 11.31 3.77
CA ARG A 61 13.80 10.16 4.69
C ARG A 61 13.65 10.63 6.15
N GLU A 62 14.34 11.67 6.55
CA GLU A 62 14.26 12.23 7.91
C GLU A 62 12.87 12.81 8.21
N ALA A 63 12.26 13.52 7.25
CA ALA A 63 10.88 13.98 7.37
C ALA A 63 9.89 12.80 7.48
N GLN A 64 10.09 11.74 6.69
CA GLN A 64 9.28 10.51 6.76
C GLN A 64 9.43 9.79 8.10
N GLU A 65 10.65 9.66 8.63
CA GLU A 65 10.91 9.05 9.93
C GLU A 65 10.34 9.88 11.07
N SER A 66 10.51 11.20 11.05
CA SER A 66 9.92 12.12 12.01
C SER A 66 8.39 12.00 12.01
N PHE A 67 7.77 11.96 10.83
CA PHE A 67 6.33 11.75 10.71
C PHE A 67 5.91 10.38 11.27
N LYS A 68 6.61 9.29 10.92
CA LYS A 68 6.33 7.95 11.48
C LYS A 68 6.39 7.93 13.00
N ARG A 69 7.31 8.67 13.64
CA ARG A 69 7.42 8.78 15.11
C ARG A 69 6.25 9.52 15.76
N THR A 70 5.53 10.36 15.02
CA THR A 70 4.33 11.05 15.53
C THR A 70 3.07 10.20 15.45
N LEU A 71 3.12 9.06 14.76
CA LEU A 71 2.00 8.13 14.63
C LEU A 71 2.03 7.11 15.75
N ASP A 72 0.87 6.87 16.36
CA ASP A 72 0.66 5.73 17.25
C ASP A 72 0.74 4.42 16.42
N PRO A 73 1.65 3.49 16.75
CA PRO A 73 1.80 2.23 16.04
C PRO A 73 0.53 1.37 16.01
N GLU A 74 -0.25 1.36 17.10
CA GLU A 74 -1.48 0.56 17.18
C GLU A 74 -2.57 1.14 16.31
N TRP A 75 -2.75 2.46 16.35
CA TRP A 75 -3.62 3.18 15.43
C TRP A 75 -3.22 2.96 13.97
N LEU A 76 -1.91 3.02 13.65
CA LEU A 76 -1.40 2.81 12.31
C LEU A 76 -1.69 1.39 11.81
N ALA A 77 -1.47 0.37 12.65
CA ALA A 77 -1.81 -1.01 12.35
C ALA A 77 -3.32 -1.20 12.11
N ALA A 78 -4.18 -0.57 12.92
CA ALA A 78 -5.63 -0.63 12.74
C ALA A 78 -6.09 0.05 11.43
N VAL A 79 -5.50 1.20 11.07
CA VAL A 79 -5.77 1.87 9.78
C VAL A 79 -5.29 1.02 8.62
N ALA A 80 -4.10 0.43 8.72
CA ALA A 80 -3.54 -0.47 7.73
C ALA A 80 -4.45 -1.69 7.50
N ALA A 81 -4.86 -2.37 8.57
CA ALA A 81 -5.73 -3.54 8.50
C ALA A 81 -7.07 -3.23 7.82
N ARG A 82 -7.73 -2.13 8.23
CA ARG A 82 -8.98 -1.68 7.58
C ARG A 82 -8.80 -1.42 6.10
N GLN A 83 -7.67 -0.82 5.73
CA GLN A 83 -7.42 -0.47 4.34
C GLN A 83 -7.04 -1.69 3.49
N THR A 84 -6.33 -2.67 4.05
CA THR A 84 -6.09 -3.97 3.41
C THR A 84 -7.40 -4.70 3.15
N ILE A 85 -8.31 -4.76 4.13
CA ILE A 85 -9.64 -5.34 3.94
C ILE A 85 -10.39 -4.64 2.80
N ARG A 86 -10.33 -3.31 2.75
CA ARG A 86 -10.96 -2.52 1.69
C ARG A 86 -10.35 -2.82 0.31
N LEU A 87 -9.03 -2.96 0.21
CA LEU A 87 -8.37 -3.33 -1.04
C LEU A 87 -8.82 -4.71 -1.52
N LEU A 88 -8.92 -5.70 -0.62
CA LEU A 88 -9.43 -7.03 -0.96
C LEU A 88 -10.87 -6.98 -1.48
N GLN A 89 -11.75 -6.20 -0.84
CA GLN A 89 -13.13 -5.99 -1.31
C GLN A 89 -13.17 -5.35 -2.70
N GLN A 90 -12.30 -4.37 -2.96
CA GLN A 90 -12.22 -3.71 -4.27
C GLN A 90 -11.64 -4.63 -5.35
N THR A 91 -10.73 -5.55 -4.99
CA THR A 91 -10.25 -6.60 -5.90
C THR A 91 -11.38 -7.56 -6.26
N ASP A 92 -12.22 -7.96 -5.31
CA ASP A 92 -13.39 -8.79 -5.60
C ASP A 92 -14.38 -8.07 -6.54
N GLU A 93 -14.66 -6.80 -6.26
CA GLU A 93 -15.49 -5.97 -7.14
C GLU A 93 -14.88 -5.83 -8.55
N LEU A 94 -13.57 -5.70 -8.66
CA LEU A 94 -12.87 -5.68 -9.95
C LEU A 94 -13.08 -7.00 -10.70
N HIS A 95 -12.94 -8.15 -10.04
CA HIS A 95 -13.19 -9.45 -10.66
C HIS A 95 -14.64 -9.58 -11.16
N GLN A 96 -15.62 -9.14 -10.36
CA GLN A 96 -17.03 -9.12 -10.77
C GLN A 96 -17.24 -8.24 -12.02
N ARG A 97 -16.67 -7.04 -12.05
CA ARG A 97 -16.77 -6.13 -13.20
C ARG A 97 -16.07 -6.67 -14.44
N VAL A 98 -14.95 -7.38 -14.30
CA VAL A 98 -14.29 -8.07 -15.41
C VAL A 98 -15.18 -9.19 -15.94
N ALA A 99 -15.77 -10.01 -15.06
CA ALA A 99 -16.70 -11.07 -15.47
C ALA A 99 -17.91 -10.49 -16.23
N MET A 100 -18.48 -9.37 -15.75
CA MET A 100 -19.55 -8.65 -16.45
C MET A 100 -19.12 -8.16 -17.84
N ALA A 101 -17.90 -7.64 -17.97
CA ALA A 101 -17.38 -7.23 -19.27
C ALA A 101 -17.22 -8.42 -20.23
N MET A 102 -16.80 -9.59 -19.75
CA MET A 102 -16.61 -10.77 -20.60
C MET A 102 -17.89 -11.36 -21.17
N VAL A 103 -19.04 -11.12 -20.54
CA VAL A 103 -20.36 -11.57 -21.01
C VAL A 103 -21.15 -10.48 -21.73
N GLU A 104 -20.59 -9.26 -21.85
CA GLU A 104 -21.25 -8.15 -22.53
C GLU A 104 -21.21 -8.36 -24.05
N THR A 105 -22.38 -8.22 -24.67
CA THR A 105 -22.57 -8.42 -26.11
C THR A 105 -22.61 -7.12 -26.90
N ASP A 106 -22.92 -6.00 -26.23
CA ASP A 106 -22.88 -4.67 -26.84
C ASP A 106 -21.42 -4.15 -26.90
N PRO A 107 -20.86 -3.94 -28.11
CA PRO A 107 -19.47 -3.49 -28.27
C PRO A 107 -19.15 -2.16 -27.57
N GLU A 108 -20.09 -1.21 -27.53
CA GLU A 108 -19.84 0.09 -26.89
C GLU A 108 -19.77 -0.03 -25.37
N ARG A 109 -20.67 -0.82 -24.79
CA ARG A 109 -20.67 -1.13 -23.36
C ARG A 109 -19.47 -1.97 -22.96
N PHE A 110 -19.09 -2.95 -23.78
CA PHE A 110 -17.88 -3.73 -23.59
C PHE A 110 -16.65 -2.83 -23.48
N VAL A 111 -16.47 -1.91 -24.44
CA VAL A 111 -15.33 -0.98 -24.45
C VAL A 111 -15.34 -0.06 -23.23
N ALA A 112 -16.51 0.44 -22.84
CA ALA A 112 -16.64 1.29 -21.65
C ALA A 112 -16.28 0.53 -20.36
N LEU A 113 -16.80 -0.69 -20.19
CA LEU A 113 -16.52 -1.56 -19.05
C LEU A 113 -15.04 -1.95 -18.99
N ALA A 114 -14.44 -2.38 -20.11
CA ALA A 114 -13.04 -2.79 -20.20
C ALA A 114 -12.07 -1.63 -19.88
N ARG A 115 -12.37 -0.41 -20.33
CA ARG A 115 -11.59 0.79 -19.98
C ARG A 115 -11.72 1.11 -18.50
N GLY A 116 -12.95 1.04 -17.95
CA GLY A 116 -13.21 1.28 -16.54
C GLY A 116 -12.48 0.29 -15.62
N THR A 117 -12.50 -1.00 -15.95
CA THR A 117 -11.79 -2.04 -15.18
C THR A 117 -10.28 -1.88 -15.27
N THR A 118 -9.73 -1.53 -16.44
CA THR A 118 -8.30 -1.23 -16.59
C THR A 118 -7.86 -0.04 -15.72
N ALA A 119 -8.65 1.04 -15.71
CA ALA A 119 -8.38 2.20 -14.88
C ALA A 119 -8.45 1.87 -13.38
N LEU A 120 -9.45 1.09 -12.97
CA LEU A 120 -9.61 0.64 -11.59
C LEU A 120 -8.45 -0.26 -11.14
N SER A 121 -8.06 -1.23 -11.98
CA SER A 121 -6.90 -2.10 -11.73
C SER A 121 -5.60 -1.31 -11.55
N THR A 122 -5.38 -0.29 -12.38
CA THR A 122 -4.22 0.60 -12.28
C THR A 122 -4.24 1.41 -10.98
N ALA A 123 -5.39 1.97 -10.61
CA ALA A 123 -5.55 2.70 -9.35
C ALA A 123 -5.28 1.80 -8.14
N LEU A 124 -5.83 0.58 -8.12
CA LEU A 124 -5.61 -0.40 -7.06
C LEU A 124 -4.14 -0.82 -6.95
N SER A 125 -3.48 -1.07 -8.07
CA SER A 125 -2.06 -1.40 -8.12
C SER A 125 -1.19 -0.28 -7.53
N ASN A 126 -1.48 0.97 -7.88
CA ASN A 126 -0.77 2.13 -7.34
C ASN A 126 -1.02 2.32 -5.84
N MET A 127 -2.26 2.09 -5.38
CA MET A 127 -2.58 2.11 -3.95
C MET A 127 -1.80 1.03 -3.20
N ALA A 128 -1.83 -0.22 -3.67
CA ALA A 128 -1.12 -1.34 -3.06
C ALA A 128 0.39 -1.07 -2.93
N ARG A 129 1.04 -0.57 -4.00
CA ARG A 129 2.45 -0.18 -3.98
C ARG A 129 2.73 0.93 -2.96
N THR A 130 1.85 1.93 -2.89
CA THR A 130 1.98 3.02 -1.91
C THR A 130 1.87 2.49 -0.49
N TYR A 131 0.95 1.57 -0.22
CA TYR A 131 0.81 0.95 1.10
C TYR A 131 2.01 0.10 1.48
N GLN A 132 2.53 -0.72 0.56
CA GLN A 132 3.75 -1.50 0.78
C GLN A 132 4.97 -0.62 1.06
N ALA A 133 5.08 0.55 0.43
CA ALA A 133 6.20 1.47 0.67
C ALA A 133 6.11 2.19 2.04
N VAL A 134 4.89 2.40 2.55
CA VAL A 134 4.66 3.20 3.77
C VAL A 134 4.52 2.33 5.00
N LEU A 135 3.87 1.18 4.88
CA LEU A 135 3.74 0.23 5.97
C LEU A 135 5.00 -0.63 6.02
N PRO A 136 5.75 -0.60 7.14
CA PRO A 136 6.73 -1.63 7.39
C PRO A 136 5.90 -2.89 7.69
N MET A 137 5.49 -3.62 6.65
CA MET A 137 5.33 -5.04 6.85
C MET A 137 6.72 -5.49 7.25
N LYS A 138 6.93 -5.75 8.54
CA LYS A 138 7.95 -6.70 8.93
C LYS A 138 7.69 -7.87 7.98
N GLN A 139 8.58 -8.09 7.01
CA GLN A 139 8.87 -9.46 6.64
C GLN A 139 9.08 -10.08 8.01
N THR A 140 8.15 -10.94 8.43
CA THR A 140 8.44 -11.85 9.52
C THR A 140 9.75 -12.47 9.08
N GLU A 141 10.85 -12.00 9.67
CA GLU A 141 12.09 -12.74 9.66
C GLU A 141 11.64 -14.14 10.07
N ASP A 142 11.89 -15.08 9.17
CA ASP A 142 11.57 -16.48 9.28
C ASP A 142 11.89 -16.98 10.69
N ASP A 143 10.91 -16.93 11.59
CA ASP A 143 10.62 -18.06 12.48
C ASP A 143 9.87 -19.11 11.64
N SER A 144 10.35 -19.38 10.42
CA SER A 144 10.06 -20.64 9.77
C SER A 144 10.70 -21.67 10.67
N GLU A 145 9.91 -22.26 11.57
CA GLU A 145 10.12 -23.65 11.94
C GLU A 145 10.49 -24.36 10.63
N ALA A 146 11.74 -24.83 10.53
CA ALA A 146 12.26 -25.39 9.30
C ALA A 146 11.28 -26.47 8.84
N LEU A 147 10.47 -26.15 7.82
CA LEU A 147 9.54 -27.11 7.26
C LEU A 147 10.39 -28.30 6.84
N PRO A 148 10.04 -29.53 7.28
CA PRO A 148 10.86 -30.70 6.99
C PRO A 148 11.10 -30.77 5.49
N GLU A 149 12.36 -30.93 5.09
CA GLU A 149 12.73 -31.04 3.68
C GLU A 149 11.91 -32.17 3.04
N LEU A 150 11.15 -31.85 2.00
CA LEU A 150 10.39 -32.83 1.25
C LEU A 150 11.37 -33.68 0.42
N VAL A 151 11.85 -34.79 0.99
CA VAL A 151 12.70 -35.75 0.28
C VAL A 151 11.82 -36.64 -0.61
N VAL A 152 11.76 -36.31 -1.90
CA VAL A 152 11.12 -37.17 -2.90
C VAL A 152 12.11 -38.26 -3.33
N LYS A 153 12.00 -39.45 -2.72
CA LYS A 153 12.75 -40.64 -3.14
C LYS A 153 11.95 -41.41 -4.19
N ILE A 154 12.55 -41.64 -5.35
CA ILE A 154 12.01 -42.59 -6.34
C ILE A 154 12.28 -43.99 -5.81
N MET A 155 11.22 -44.73 -5.50
CA MET A 155 11.29 -46.08 -4.95
C MET A 155 11.06 -47.10 -6.07
N SER A 156 11.82 -48.20 -6.04
CA SER A 156 11.54 -49.35 -6.89
C SER A 156 10.36 -50.16 -6.33
N ASP A 157 9.75 -51.02 -7.14
CA ASP A 157 8.66 -51.89 -6.71
C ASP A 157 9.08 -52.83 -5.55
N ASP A 158 10.36 -53.18 -5.48
CA ASP A 158 10.92 -53.96 -4.36
C ASP A 158 10.94 -53.16 -3.06
N ASP A 159 11.32 -51.88 -3.11
CA ASP A 159 11.35 -51.02 -1.94
C ASP A 159 9.93 -50.77 -1.40
N VAL A 160 8.94 -50.64 -2.30
CA VAL A 160 7.52 -50.47 -1.92
C VAL A 160 6.98 -51.73 -1.23
N ARG A 161 7.36 -52.93 -1.71
CA ARG A 161 6.96 -54.19 -1.07
C ARG A 161 7.57 -54.35 0.32
N ALA A 162 8.85 -54.01 0.48
CA ALA A 162 9.53 -54.05 1.77
C ALA A 162 8.89 -53.10 2.79
N LEU A 163 8.59 -51.85 2.40
CA LEU A 163 7.93 -50.88 3.28
C LEU A 163 6.53 -51.33 3.71
N ARG A 164 5.74 -51.90 2.80
CA ARG A 164 4.40 -52.41 3.14
C ARG A 164 4.46 -53.59 4.11
N ALA A 165 5.45 -54.47 3.96
CA ALA A 165 5.66 -55.56 4.91
C ALA A 165 6.07 -55.04 6.29
N GLN A 166 6.93 -54.02 6.35
CA GLN A 166 7.37 -53.40 7.59
C GLN A 166 6.22 -52.67 8.31
N GLN A 167 5.42 -51.90 7.59
CA GLN A 167 4.23 -51.23 8.15
C GLN A 167 3.21 -52.23 8.71
N LYS A 168 3.02 -53.37 8.05
CA LYS A 168 2.12 -54.43 8.54
C LYS A 168 2.63 -55.05 9.84
N ALA A 169 3.93 -55.31 9.93
CA ALA A 169 4.54 -55.84 11.15
C ALA A 169 4.49 -54.83 12.31
N GLU A 170 4.69 -53.55 12.05
CA GLU A 170 4.58 -52.48 13.06
C GLU A 170 3.13 -52.31 13.54
N GLN A 171 2.15 -52.45 12.66
CA GLN A 171 0.72 -52.43 13.03
C GLN A 171 0.29 -53.65 13.84
N GLU A 172 0.83 -54.83 13.52
CA GLU A 172 0.58 -56.07 14.27
C GLU A 172 1.26 -56.07 15.66
N LEU A 173 2.36 -55.32 15.83
CA LEU A 173 3.05 -55.15 17.11
C LEU A 173 2.40 -54.06 17.99
N ALA A 174 1.73 -53.09 17.37
CA ALA A 174 1.04 -51.99 18.05
C ALA A 174 -0.43 -52.31 18.41
N ALA A 175 -0.94 -53.47 18.01
CA ALA A 175 -2.29 -53.98 18.31
C ALA A 175 -2.26 -55.04 19.42
#